data_AF-A0A6B3FUD1-F1
#
_entry.id   AF-A0A6B3FUD1-F1
#
_cell.length_a   1.000
_cell.length_b   1.000
_cell.length_c   1.000
_cell.angle_alpha   90.00
_cell.angle_beta   90.00
_cell.angle_gamma   90.00
#
_symmetry.space_group_name_H-M   'P 1'
#
loop_
_entity.id
_entity.type
_entity.pdbx_description
1 polymer ?
#
loop_
_entity_poly.entity_id
_entity_poly.type
_entity_poly.pdbx_seq_one_letter_code
_entity_poly.pdbx_strand_id
1 'polypeptide(L)' 'SPASAAPHGPEDAPSRITAMTATRLAPDLVHLRWDTDDGERTVHRASLWRRAPGSGEWLLWFHQGTPYASDDDTT' A
#
# COMPACT_ATOMS: atom_id res chain seq x y z
N SER A 1 3.71 -0.06 -28.16
CA SER A 1 4.90 -0.38 -27.34
C SER A 1 4.67 0.17 -25.95
N PRO A 2 4.93 -0.58 -24.86
CA PRO A 2 4.94 0.06 -23.54
C PRO A 2 6.16 0.98 -23.46
N ALA A 3 6.00 2.16 -22.86
CA ALA A 3 7.10 3.06 -22.58
C ALA A 3 8.01 2.40 -21.54
N SER A 4 9.32 2.33 -21.82
CA SER A 4 10.31 1.90 -20.82
C SER A 4 10.37 2.94 -19.72
N ALA A 5 10.12 2.54 -18.47
CA ALA A 5 10.34 3.41 -17.32
C ALA A 5 11.84 3.75 -17.22
N ALA A 6 12.16 5.01 -16.95
CA ALA A 6 13.52 5.43 -16.66
C ALA A 6 14.00 4.76 -15.36
N PRO A 7 15.30 4.46 -15.22
CA PRO A 7 15.83 3.91 -13.98
C PRO A 7 15.64 4.91 -12.83
N HIS A 8 15.11 4.41 -11.73
CA HIS A 8 14.91 5.12 -10.47
C HIS A 8 16.28 5.48 -9.85
N GLY A 9 16.48 6.74 -9.46
CA GLY A 9 17.65 7.18 -8.67
C GLY A 9 17.68 6.56 -7.26
N PRO A 10 18.76 6.74 -6.48
CA PRO A 10 18.85 6.18 -5.13
C PRO A 10 17.76 6.71 -4.17
N GLU A 11 17.29 7.93 -4.37
CA GLU A 11 16.13 8.52 -3.68
C GLU A 11 14.76 8.02 -4.17
N ASP A 12 14.79 7.14 -5.15
CA ASP A 12 13.64 6.63 -5.90
C ASP A 12 13.57 5.09 -5.73
N ALA A 13 14.32 4.55 -4.75
CA ALA A 13 14.30 3.15 -4.38
C ALA A 13 12.87 2.74 -3.97
N PRO A 14 12.36 1.61 -4.47
CA PRO A 14 11.00 1.19 -4.17
C PRO A 14 10.87 0.83 -2.69
N SER A 15 9.80 1.33 -2.04
CA SER A 15 9.51 0.95 -0.66
C SER A 15 9.31 -0.56 -0.54
N ARG A 16 9.92 -1.15 0.49
CA ARG A 16 9.69 -2.55 0.88
C ARG A 16 8.27 -2.66 1.43
N ILE A 17 7.52 -3.68 0.99
CA ILE A 17 6.18 -4.00 1.47
C ILE A 17 6.23 -5.28 2.30
N THR A 18 5.65 -5.26 3.51
CA THR A 18 5.54 -6.42 4.41
C THR A 18 4.14 -6.53 5.00
N ALA A 19 3.86 -7.63 5.71
CA ALA A 19 2.62 -7.86 6.44
C ALA A 19 1.31 -7.65 5.64
N MET A 20 1.36 -7.81 4.31
CA MET A 20 0.20 -7.62 3.43
C MET A 20 -0.90 -8.63 3.78
N THR A 21 -2.08 -8.12 4.08
CA THR A 21 -3.29 -8.90 4.33
C THR A 21 -4.46 -8.29 3.56
N ALA A 22 -5.33 -9.17 3.06
CA ALA A 22 -6.55 -8.79 2.35
C ALA A 22 -7.75 -9.45 3.01
N THR A 23 -8.66 -8.64 3.54
CA THR A 23 -9.89 -9.11 4.17
C THR A 23 -11.08 -8.65 3.34
N ARG A 24 -11.88 -9.60 2.87
CA ARG A 24 -13.17 -9.30 2.24
C ARG A 24 -14.20 -9.01 3.32
N LEU A 25 -14.61 -7.75 3.42
CA LEU A 25 -15.61 -7.30 4.41
C LEU A 25 -17.05 -7.48 3.91
N ALA A 26 -17.25 -7.39 2.59
CA ALA A 26 -18.52 -7.62 1.92
C ALA A 26 -18.28 -8.15 0.49
N PRO A 27 -19.31 -8.56 -0.26
CA PRO A 27 -19.12 -9.08 -1.61
C PRO A 27 -18.35 -8.17 -2.56
N ASP A 28 -18.53 -6.86 -2.39
CA ASP A 28 -17.98 -5.75 -3.18
C ASP A 28 -17.00 -4.86 -2.39
N LEU A 29 -16.54 -5.27 -1.19
CA LEU A 29 -15.67 -4.45 -0.33
C LEU A 29 -14.49 -5.26 0.21
N VAL A 30 -13.27 -4.78 -0.05
CA VAL A 30 -12.03 -5.38 0.44
C VAL A 30 -11.26 -4.35 1.25
N HIS A 31 -10.74 -4.79 2.40
CA HIS A 31 -9.79 -4.06 3.22
C HIS A 31 -8.40 -4.66 3.02
N LEU A 32 -7.48 -3.86 2.49
CA LEU A 32 -6.06 -4.20 2.42
C LEU A 32 -5.33 -3.52 3.57
N ARG A 33 -4.45 -4.27 4.23
CA ARG A 33 -3.50 -3.72 5.21
C ARG A 33 -2.11 -4.23 4.88
N TRP A 34 -1.12 -3.36 4.98
CA TRP A 34 0.28 -3.70 4.75
C TRP A 34 1.17 -2.67 5.40
N ASP A 35 2.44 -3.01 5.60
CA ASP A 35 3.43 -2.04 6.03
C ASP A 35 4.29 -1.63 4.85
N THR A 36 4.78 -0.40 4.87
CA THR A 36 5.86 0.04 3.98
C THR A 36 7.05 0.55 4.77
N ASP A 37 8.21 0.34 4.20
CA ASP A 37 9.50 0.84 4.69
C ASP A 37 10.30 1.35 3.49
N ASP A 38 10.68 2.62 3.51
CA ASP A 38 11.52 3.27 2.48
C ASP A 38 12.97 3.49 2.95
N GLY A 39 13.36 2.92 4.09
CA GLY A 39 14.66 3.11 4.72
C GLY A 39 14.73 4.31 5.67
N GLU A 40 13.75 5.22 5.63
CA GLU A 40 13.66 6.36 6.55
C GLU A 40 12.45 6.27 7.49
N ARG A 41 11.34 5.69 7.02
CA ARG A 41 10.09 5.60 7.78
C ARG A 41 9.40 4.27 7.57
N THR A 42 8.90 3.71 8.67
CA THR A 42 7.95 2.61 8.62
C THR A 42 6.52 3.14 8.82
N VAL A 43 5.59 2.60 8.02
CA VAL A 43 4.19 3.09 7.99
C VAL A 43 3.24 1.92 7.90
N HIS A 44 2.33 1.81 8.87
CA HIS A 44 1.16 0.95 8.76
C HIS A 44 0.20 1.55 7.75
N ARG A 45 -0.15 0.80 6.72
CA ARG A 45 -1.07 1.23 5.67
C ARG A 45 -2.35 0.42 5.70
N ALA A 46 -3.44 1.12 5.41
CA ALA A 46 -4.75 0.53 5.21
C ALA A 46 -5.42 1.18 4.00
N SER A 47 -6.15 0.38 3.23
CA SER A 47 -7.05 0.93 2.22
C SER A 47 -8.33 0.12 2.10
N LEU A 48 -9.42 0.82 1.81
CA LEU A 48 -10.69 0.21 1.43
C LEU A 48 -10.88 0.36 -0.06
N TRP A 49 -11.13 -0.76 -0.72
CA TRP A 49 -11.44 -0.84 -2.13
C TRP A 49 -12.86 -1.33 -2.27
N ARG A 50 -13.67 -0.60 -3.04
CA ARG A 50 -15.04 -1.00 -3.33
C ARG A 50 -15.23 -1.24 -4.81
N ARG A 51 -15.91 -2.32 -5.15
CA ARG A 51 -16.26 -2.65 -6.53
C ARG A 51 -17.44 -1.81 -6.98
N ALA A 52 -17.26 -1.02 -8.04
CA ALA A 52 -18.31 -0.20 -8.61
C ALA A 52 -19.39 -1.09 -9.25
N PRO A 53 -20.69 -0.85 -8.95
CA PRO A 53 -21.77 -1.53 -9.66
C PRO A 53 -21.77 -1.10 -11.13
N GLY A 54 -22.05 -2.04 -12.04
CA GLY A 54 -22.02 -1.79 -13.48
C GLY A 54 -20.64 -2.05 -14.09
N SER A 55 -19.65 -1.18 -13.88
CA SER A 55 -18.31 -1.36 -14.48
C SER A 55 -17.56 -2.54 -13.89
N GLY A 56 -17.82 -2.89 -12.62
CA GLY A 56 -17.14 -3.96 -11.92
C GLY A 56 -15.69 -3.63 -11.54
N GLU A 57 -15.25 -2.39 -11.73
CA GLU A 57 -13.93 -1.88 -11.37
C GLU A 57 -13.80 -1.71 -9.86
N TRP A 58 -12.58 -1.89 -9.33
CA TRP A 58 -12.29 -1.60 -7.94
C TRP A 58 -11.80 -0.16 -7.81
N LEU A 59 -12.54 0.64 -7.03
CA LEU A 59 -12.21 2.02 -6.74
C LEU A 59 -11.62 2.10 -5.33
N LEU A 60 -10.57 2.90 -5.19
CA LEU A 60 -10.01 3.24 -3.88
C LEU A 60 -10.95 4.22 -3.18
N TRP A 61 -11.51 3.82 -2.04
CA TRP A 61 -12.46 4.63 -1.27
C TRP A 61 -11.80 5.30 -0.06
N PHE A 62 -10.81 4.65 0.52
CA PHE A 62 -10.07 5.18 1.64
C PHE A 62 -8.62 4.70 1.57
N HIS A 63 -7.68 5.58 1.91
CA HIS A 63 -6.29 5.25 2.11
C HIS A 63 -5.77 5.98 3.34
N GLN A 64 -5.03 5.26 4.19
CA GLN A 64 -4.49 5.78 5.42
C GLN A 64 -3.10 5.19 5.65
N GLY A 65 -2.18 6.04 6.12
CA GLY A 65 -0.85 5.64 6.58
C GLY A 65 -0.57 6.19 7.98
N THR A 66 -0.23 5.33 8.94
CA THR A 66 0.18 5.70 10.31
C THR A 66 1.67 5.39 10.44
N PRO A 67 2.55 6.39 10.54
CA PRO A 67 3.95 6.15 10.85
C PRO A 67 4.09 5.43 12.21
N TYR A 68 5.05 4.52 12.30
CA TYR A 68 5.43 3.88 13.56
C TYR A 68 6.95 3.77 13.66
N ALA A 69 7.48 3.59 14.87
CA ALA A 69 8.88 3.26 15.06
C ALA A 69 9.04 1.74 14.91
N SER A 70 9.94 1.31 14.04
CA SER A 70 10.40 -0.08 14.02
C SER A 70 11.39 -0.28 15.16
N ASP A 71 11.38 -1.45 15.79
CA ASP A 71 12.30 -1.77 16.90
C ASP A 71 13.79 -1.61 16.51
N ASP A 72 14.12 -1.71 15.22
CA ASP A 72 15.46 -1.46 14.66
C ASP A 72 15.95 0.00 14.79
N ASP A 73 15.04 0.96 15.00
CA ASP A 73 15.35 2.40 15.05
C ASP A 73 15.76 2.88 16.46
N THR A 74 15.86 1.96 17.43
CA THR A 74 16.18 2.26 18.84
C THR A 74 17.61 1.84 19.23
N THR A 75 18.56 1.85 18.29
CA THR A 75 19.99 1.52 18.54
C THR A 75 20.90 2.71 18.28
#